data_AF-A0A9P4NZ33-F1
#
_entry.id   AF-A0A9P4NZ33-F1
#
_cell.length_a   1.000
_cell.length_b   1.000
_cell.length_c   1.000
_cell.angle_alpha   90.00
_cell.angle_beta   90.00
_cell.angle_gamma   90.00
#
_symmetry.space_group_name_H-M   'P 1'
#
loop_
_entity.id
_entity.type
_entity.pdbx_description
1 polymer ?
#
loop_
_entity_poly.entity_id
_entity_poly.type
_entity_poly.pdbx_seq_one_letter_code
_entity_poly.pdbx_strand_id
1 'polypeptide(L)'
;MTSHSKIPSLLSPYILSPPNDSLILLTNTLGTSANWLVIRYLCGALSSDAAAQRSKKSQDGQSRHDPDTNGEAEATDLAVVLVSWVRDFEFWRTETRRAAGIDLAYLAQSRRFAFVDGLTSLYSPSAPPIPPQSAREIPTRNVLGSPPPTRSIQPVRRSIIPNQGSVSTRLQREDVAQRSHPIAETTALSENIKLSSTNLQQTQNLITKAIDSFPATMNVLLILDAPDLLLALQPDCTDLSSSASTSLSSLKFSLRLHEKVHSTILNLSADINAPSSTLPPNHTPSPMETESQAFLIGAAHQADLIIGCRGLDTGGAGDVSGVLRITTNNGSEATADVEHSNSPQGGWSEQELLYLVRNDGTAKVWERGGDS
;
A
#
# COMPACT_ATOMS: atom_id res chain seq x y z
N MET A 1 -18.30 -10.38 14.48
CA MET A 1 -17.59 -9.10 14.73
C MET A 1 -17.67 -8.26 13.46
N THR A 2 -18.20 -7.04 13.56
CA THR A 2 -18.30 -6.08 12.44
C THR A 2 -16.94 -5.41 12.23
N SER A 3 -16.56 -5.18 10.98
CA SER A 3 -15.25 -4.61 10.61
C SER A 3 -15.10 -3.12 10.96
N HIS A 4 -16.20 -2.42 11.28
CA HIS A 4 -16.16 -1.12 11.97
C HIS A 4 -15.42 -1.19 13.32
N SER A 5 -15.42 -2.34 14.02
CA SER A 5 -14.67 -2.49 15.27
C SER A 5 -13.14 -2.45 15.10
N LYS A 6 -12.64 -2.46 13.85
CA LYS A 6 -11.21 -2.49 13.54
C LYS A 6 -10.65 -1.12 13.17
N ILE A 7 -11.52 -0.13 12.97
CA ILE A 7 -11.14 1.27 12.80
C ILE A 7 -11.19 1.92 14.19
N PRO A 8 -10.09 2.54 14.68
CA PRO A 8 -10.13 3.29 15.93
C PRO A 8 -11.25 4.33 15.92
N SER A 9 -11.99 4.49 17.02
CA SER A 9 -13.17 5.37 17.09
C SER A 9 -12.84 6.81 16.69
N LEU A 10 -11.72 7.35 17.19
CA LEU A 10 -11.22 8.68 16.84
C LEU A 10 -10.91 8.86 15.35
N LEU A 11 -10.61 7.77 14.62
CA LEU A 11 -10.35 7.82 13.18
C LEU A 11 -11.58 7.54 12.31
N SER A 12 -12.67 7.09 12.93
CA SER A 12 -13.90 6.74 12.20
C SER A 12 -14.43 7.87 11.31
N PRO A 13 -14.52 9.15 11.75
CA PRO A 13 -15.03 10.23 10.89
C PRO A 13 -14.12 10.56 9.69
N TYR A 14 -12.83 10.25 9.78
CA TYR A 14 -11.87 10.53 8.71
C TYR A 14 -11.75 9.41 7.66
N ILE A 15 -12.16 8.18 8.02
CA ILE A 15 -11.92 6.97 7.23
C ILE A 15 -13.18 6.43 6.56
N LEU A 16 -14.32 6.46 7.24
CA LEU A 16 -15.52 5.72 6.79
C LEU A 16 -16.29 6.42 5.68
N SER A 17 -16.29 7.75 5.66
CA SER A 17 -17.07 8.53 4.71
C SER A 17 -16.24 9.71 4.20
N PRO A 18 -15.19 9.46 3.39
CA PRO A 18 -14.49 10.54 2.73
C PRO A 18 -15.48 11.31 1.82
N PRO A 19 -15.50 12.65 1.84
CA PRO A 19 -16.32 13.46 0.94
C PRO A 19 -16.05 13.13 -0.53
N ASN A 20 -17.05 13.35 -1.38
CA ASN A 20 -16.89 13.21 -2.83
C ASN A 20 -15.78 14.14 -3.34
N ASP A 21 -15.05 13.68 -4.34
CA ASP A 21 -13.91 14.33 -4.99
C ASP A 21 -12.73 14.68 -4.05
N SER A 22 -12.75 14.20 -2.81
CA SER A 22 -11.71 14.52 -1.82
C SER A 22 -10.35 13.90 -2.17
N LEU A 23 -9.29 14.65 -1.90
CA LEU A 23 -7.91 14.18 -1.86
C LEU A 23 -7.44 14.09 -0.41
N ILE A 24 -7.13 12.88 0.04
CA ILE A 24 -6.58 12.61 1.36
C ILE A 24 -5.10 12.29 1.20
N LEU A 25 -4.25 13.11 1.80
CA LEU A 25 -2.81 12.91 1.80
C LEU A 25 -2.38 12.23 3.11
N LEU A 26 -1.85 11.02 2.99
CA LEU A 26 -1.13 10.33 4.05
C LEU A 26 0.36 10.63 3.91
N THR A 27 0.99 11.11 4.98
CA THR A 27 2.44 11.28 5.02
C THR A 27 3.05 10.35 6.06
N ASN A 28 4.22 9.80 5.73
CA ASN A 28 4.95 8.87 6.57
C ASN A 28 6.45 9.20 6.58
N THR A 29 7.20 8.59 7.50
CA THR A 29 8.68 8.65 7.53
C THR A 29 9.25 7.24 7.56
N LEU A 30 10.55 7.08 7.29
CA LEU A 30 11.22 5.77 7.20
C LEU A 30 10.98 4.87 8.43
N GLY A 31 10.93 5.46 9.63
CA GLY A 31 10.65 4.75 10.88
C GLY A 31 9.16 4.65 11.24
N THR A 32 8.30 5.36 10.52
CA THR A 32 6.91 5.61 10.91
C THR A 32 5.97 5.48 9.72
N SER A 33 5.60 4.24 9.39
CA SER A 33 4.77 3.92 8.22
C SER A 33 3.29 4.31 8.39
N ALA A 34 2.67 4.81 7.31
CA ALA A 34 1.21 5.04 7.20
C ALA A 34 0.44 3.85 6.58
N ASN A 35 1.07 2.70 6.33
CA ASN A 35 0.42 1.55 5.68
C ASN A 35 -0.79 1.05 6.46
N TRP A 36 -0.72 1.11 7.79
CA TRP A 36 -1.83 0.71 8.65
C TRP A 36 -3.07 1.58 8.43
N LEU A 37 -2.91 2.86 8.10
CA LEU A 37 -4.03 3.75 7.72
C LEU A 37 -4.61 3.35 6.37
N VAL A 38 -3.76 3.06 5.37
CA VAL A 38 -4.22 2.54 4.07
C VAL A 38 -5.07 1.28 4.27
N ILE A 39 -4.64 0.38 5.17
CA ILE A 39 -5.42 -0.80 5.54
C ILE A 39 -6.76 -0.41 6.18
N ARG A 40 -6.83 0.62 7.03
CA ARG A 40 -8.09 1.10 7.60
C ARG A 40 -9.03 1.70 6.55
N TYR A 41 -8.50 2.39 5.54
CA TYR A 41 -9.30 2.83 4.40
C TYR A 41 -9.82 1.66 3.57
N LEU A 42 -8.98 0.65 3.30
CA LEU A 42 -9.42 -0.62 2.70
C LEU A 42 -10.52 -1.28 3.54
N CYS A 43 -10.37 -1.29 4.86
CA CYS A 43 -11.40 -1.79 5.77
C CYS A 43 -12.70 -1.02 5.59
N GLY A 44 -12.69 0.31 5.73
CA GLY A 44 -13.88 1.14 5.65
C GLY A 44 -14.64 0.94 4.35
N ALA A 45 -13.92 1.00 3.22
CA ALA A 45 -14.51 0.87 1.90
C ALA A 45 -15.08 -0.54 1.63
N LEU A 46 -14.32 -1.59 1.94
CA LEU A 46 -14.67 -2.95 1.53
C LEU A 46 -15.63 -3.65 2.51
N SER A 47 -15.77 -3.11 3.72
CA SER A 47 -16.58 -3.67 4.81
C SER A 47 -18.08 -3.39 4.74
N SER A 48 -18.48 -2.34 4.03
CA SER A 48 -19.88 -1.87 3.97
C SER A 48 -20.86 -3.00 3.58
N ASP A 49 -20.41 -3.92 2.73
CA ASP A 49 -21.18 -5.08 2.25
C ASP A 49 -21.41 -6.17 3.31
N ALA A 50 -20.47 -6.39 4.25
CA ALA A 50 -20.67 -7.37 5.32
C ALA A 50 -21.76 -6.94 6.32
N ALA A 51 -21.98 -5.64 6.46
CA ALA A 51 -23.08 -5.08 7.24
C ALA A 51 -24.39 -5.06 6.44
N ALA A 52 -24.35 -4.65 5.17
CA ALA A 52 -25.52 -4.61 4.28
C ALA A 52 -26.09 -6.01 3.96
N GLN A 53 -25.25 -7.05 3.86
CA GLN A 53 -25.72 -8.44 3.69
C GLN A 53 -26.29 -9.04 4.97
N ARG A 54 -25.81 -8.61 6.16
CA ARG A 54 -26.39 -9.03 7.44
C ARG A 54 -27.74 -8.37 7.70
N SER A 55 -27.92 -7.10 7.33
CA SER A 55 -29.21 -6.42 7.47
C SER A 55 -30.27 -7.05 6.54
N LYS A 56 -29.94 -7.32 5.27
CA LYS A 56 -30.84 -8.04 4.35
C LYS A 56 -31.24 -9.44 4.83
N LYS A 57 -30.32 -10.18 5.46
CA LYS A 57 -30.61 -11.54 5.96
C LYS A 57 -31.38 -11.57 7.29
N SER A 58 -31.43 -10.45 8.02
CA SER A 58 -32.18 -10.31 9.27
C SER A 58 -33.61 -9.79 9.05
N GLN A 59 -33.92 -9.35 7.83
CA GLN A 59 -35.21 -8.75 7.45
C GLN A 59 -36.11 -9.72 6.67
N ASP A 60 -35.96 -11.03 6.87
CA ASP A 60 -36.87 -12.06 6.35
C ASP A 60 -37.90 -12.54 7.40
N GLY A 61 -38.09 -11.77 8.47
CA GLY A 61 -39.05 -12.08 9.54
C GLY A 61 -39.63 -10.83 10.19
N GLN A 62 -40.86 -10.50 9.78
CA GLN A 62 -41.83 -9.55 10.37
C GLN A 62 -41.78 -8.07 9.94
N SER A 63 -42.93 -7.67 9.37
CA SER A 63 -43.45 -6.36 8.96
C SER A 63 -43.25 -5.25 10.01
N ARG A 64 -43.23 -3.93 9.69
CA ARG A 64 -44.22 -3.11 8.98
C ARG A 64 -43.59 -1.80 8.49
N HIS A 65 -44.21 -1.25 7.47
CA HIS A 65 -43.94 0.02 6.80
C HIS A 65 -44.16 1.22 7.75
N ASP A 66 -43.12 1.99 8.03
CA ASP A 66 -43.19 3.40 8.47
C ASP A 66 -42.33 4.22 7.49
N PRO A 67 -42.92 5.11 6.68
CA PRO A 67 -42.18 5.90 5.71
C PRO A 67 -41.92 7.29 6.26
N ASP A 68 -41.07 7.43 7.28
CA ASP A 68 -40.60 8.75 7.73
C ASP A 68 -39.31 8.60 8.53
N THR A 69 -38.19 8.39 7.83
CA THR A 69 -36.86 8.74 8.36
C THR A 69 -36.00 9.23 7.20
N ASN A 70 -36.02 10.54 7.00
CA ASN A 70 -35.16 11.26 6.07
C ASN A 70 -33.69 11.11 6.50
N GLY A 71 -32.84 10.68 5.57
CA GLY A 71 -31.38 10.82 5.67
C GLY A 71 -30.55 9.54 5.68
N GLU A 72 -31.04 8.41 5.16
CA GLU A 72 -30.15 7.31 4.81
C GLU A 72 -29.31 7.75 3.60
N ALA A 73 -28.07 8.18 3.86
CA ALA A 73 -27.06 8.33 2.81
C ALA A 73 -27.06 7.02 2.01
N GLU A 74 -27.42 7.10 0.72
CA GLU A 74 -27.32 5.95 -0.19
C GLU A 74 -25.96 5.30 0.05
N ALA A 75 -25.95 4.06 0.55
CA ALA A 75 -24.74 3.30 0.73
C ALA A 75 -24.19 3.03 -0.66
N THR A 76 -23.40 3.97 -1.18
CA THR A 76 -22.78 3.87 -2.49
C THR A 76 -21.91 2.62 -2.48
N ASP A 77 -22.14 1.74 -3.45
CA ASP A 77 -21.37 0.52 -3.57
C ASP A 77 -19.94 0.90 -3.97
N LEU A 78 -19.03 0.84 -3.00
CA LEU A 78 -17.67 1.31 -3.15
C LEU A 78 -16.74 0.13 -3.50
N ALA A 79 -16.07 0.26 -4.63
CA ALA A 79 -14.92 -0.55 -5.03
C ALA A 79 -13.61 0.18 -4.71
N VAL A 80 -12.50 -0.54 -4.70
CA VAL A 80 -11.17 0.05 -4.44
C VAL A 80 -10.19 -0.33 -5.55
N VAL A 81 -9.47 0.68 -6.06
CA VAL A 81 -8.25 0.48 -6.86
C VAL A 81 -7.07 0.84 -5.98
N LEU A 82 -6.19 -0.13 -5.71
CA LEU A 82 -4.93 0.10 -5.02
C LEU A 82 -3.78 -0.01 -6.02
N VAL A 83 -3.07 1.10 -6.21
CA VAL A 83 -1.84 1.16 -7.01
C VAL A 83 -0.67 1.33 -6.06
N SER A 84 0.34 0.46 -6.13
CA SER A 84 1.53 0.56 -5.29
C SER A 84 2.81 0.44 -6.10
N TRP A 85 3.74 1.37 -5.87
CA TRP A 85 5.06 1.38 -6.50
C TRP A 85 6.17 0.83 -5.59
N VAL A 86 5.83 0.48 -4.35
CA VAL A 86 6.81 0.04 -3.34
C VAL A 86 6.50 -1.32 -2.74
N ARG A 87 5.28 -1.84 -2.90
CA ARG A 87 4.82 -3.10 -2.31
C ARG A 87 4.02 -3.93 -3.29
N ASP A 88 4.16 -5.25 -3.19
CA ASP A 88 3.42 -6.20 -4.02
C ASP A 88 2.02 -6.50 -3.46
N PHE A 89 1.24 -7.27 -4.23
CA PHE A 89 -0.10 -7.70 -3.83
C PHE A 89 -0.10 -8.56 -2.57
N GLU A 90 0.91 -9.42 -2.41
CA GLU A 90 0.95 -10.39 -1.31
C GLU A 90 1.16 -9.69 0.03
N PHE A 91 1.95 -8.61 0.06
CA PHE A 91 2.04 -7.70 1.19
C PHE A 91 0.65 -7.20 1.58
N TRP A 92 -0.07 -6.53 0.67
CA TRP A 92 -1.36 -5.91 0.98
C TRP A 92 -2.42 -6.95 1.37
N ARG A 93 -2.41 -8.11 0.72
CA ARG A 93 -3.28 -9.24 1.04
C ARG A 93 -3.03 -9.75 2.46
N THR A 94 -1.77 -10.01 2.82
CA THR A 94 -1.40 -10.54 4.13
C THR A 94 -1.68 -9.54 5.24
N GLU A 95 -1.31 -8.28 5.04
CA GLU A 95 -1.49 -7.21 6.03
C GLU A 95 -2.98 -6.91 6.27
N THR A 96 -3.77 -6.82 5.20
CA THR A 96 -5.22 -6.57 5.31
C THR A 96 -5.92 -7.78 5.93
N ARG A 97 -5.53 -9.01 5.58
CA ARG A 97 -6.07 -10.22 6.22
C ARG A 97 -5.73 -10.26 7.71
N ARG A 98 -4.49 -9.93 8.08
CA ARG A 98 -4.04 -9.92 9.47
C ARG A 98 -4.79 -8.87 10.30
N ALA A 99 -4.77 -7.62 9.84
CA ALA A 99 -5.34 -6.50 10.57
C ALA A 99 -6.88 -6.43 10.52
N ALA A 100 -7.49 -6.86 9.40
CA ALA A 100 -8.90 -6.67 9.11
C ALA A 100 -9.71 -7.95 8.92
N GLY A 101 -9.05 -9.10 8.73
CA GLY A 101 -9.73 -10.35 8.38
C GLY A 101 -10.40 -10.31 7.00
N ILE A 102 -10.00 -9.37 6.13
CA ILE A 102 -10.54 -9.21 4.78
C ILE A 102 -9.64 -9.97 3.80
N ASP A 103 -10.24 -10.76 2.91
CA ASP A 103 -9.53 -11.44 1.83
C ASP A 103 -9.63 -10.63 0.53
N LEU A 104 -8.55 -9.92 0.20
CA LEU A 104 -8.49 -9.11 -1.02
C LEU A 104 -8.59 -9.94 -2.30
N ALA A 105 -8.16 -11.21 -2.29
CA ALA A 105 -8.26 -12.07 -3.47
C ALA A 105 -9.72 -12.45 -3.77
N TYR A 106 -10.50 -12.71 -2.73
CA TYR A 106 -11.94 -12.93 -2.87
C TYR A 106 -12.64 -11.66 -3.39
N LEU A 107 -12.29 -10.49 -2.86
CA LEU A 107 -12.87 -9.21 -3.30
C LEU A 107 -12.47 -8.83 -4.74
N ALA A 108 -11.30 -9.26 -5.20
CA ALA A 108 -10.91 -9.12 -6.59
C ALA A 108 -11.78 -9.97 -7.51
N GLN A 109 -12.06 -11.23 -7.12
CA GLN A 109 -12.96 -12.11 -7.86
C GLN A 109 -14.40 -11.59 -7.88
N SER A 110 -14.85 -10.95 -6.80
CA SER A 110 -16.18 -10.33 -6.73
C SER A 110 -16.24 -8.95 -7.39
N ARG A 111 -15.20 -8.51 -8.11
CA ARG A 111 -15.11 -7.19 -8.76
C ARG A 111 -15.37 -6.02 -7.81
N ARG A 112 -14.81 -6.05 -6.60
CA ARG A 112 -14.85 -4.94 -5.63
C ARG A 112 -13.48 -4.39 -5.29
N PHE A 113 -12.43 -5.09 -5.71
CA PHE A 113 -11.04 -4.69 -5.48
C PHE A 113 -10.20 -4.95 -6.73
N ALA A 114 -9.32 -4.02 -7.08
CA ALA A 114 -8.32 -4.21 -8.12
C ALA A 114 -6.96 -3.74 -7.60
N PHE A 115 -5.93 -4.53 -7.90
CA PHE A 115 -4.56 -4.19 -7.57
C PHE A 115 -3.76 -3.90 -8.85
N VAL A 116 -3.09 -2.76 -8.87
CA VAL A 116 -2.15 -2.38 -9.91
C VAL A 116 -0.73 -2.45 -9.34
N ASP A 117 0.03 -3.41 -9.83
CA ASP A 117 1.42 -3.66 -9.43
C ASP A 117 2.37 -2.73 -10.18
N GLY A 118 2.83 -1.68 -9.49
CA GLY A 118 3.86 -0.76 -9.94
C GLY A 118 5.27 -1.12 -9.50
N LEU A 119 5.48 -2.27 -8.85
CA LEU A 119 6.78 -2.70 -8.34
C LEU A 119 7.36 -3.81 -9.23
N THR A 120 6.78 -5.01 -9.18
CA THR A 120 7.46 -6.24 -9.61
C THR A 120 7.93 -6.21 -11.06
N SER A 121 7.07 -5.72 -11.96
CA SER A 121 7.32 -5.79 -13.40
C SER A 121 8.13 -4.61 -13.94
N LEU A 122 8.23 -3.51 -13.19
CA LEU A 122 9.13 -2.40 -13.51
C LEU A 122 10.60 -2.77 -13.24
N TYR A 123 10.87 -3.58 -12.22
CA TYR A 123 12.24 -3.87 -11.76
C TYR A 123 12.76 -5.25 -12.16
N SER A 124 11.88 -6.18 -12.55
CA SER A 124 12.26 -7.50 -13.02
C SER A 124 11.55 -7.78 -14.34
N PRO A 125 12.16 -7.41 -15.49
CA PRO A 125 11.60 -7.77 -16.79
C PRO A 125 11.46 -9.30 -16.84
N SER A 126 10.25 -9.76 -17.19
CA SER A 126 10.00 -11.19 -17.40
C SER A 126 11.06 -11.73 -18.35
N ALA A 127 11.78 -12.79 -17.93
CA ALA A 127 12.76 -13.43 -18.79
C ALA A 127 12.10 -13.77 -20.14
N PRO A 128 12.76 -13.50 -21.28
CA PRO A 128 12.22 -13.87 -22.57
C PRO A 128 11.98 -15.40 -22.58
N PRO A 129 10.86 -15.87 -23.15
CA PRO A 129 10.61 -17.30 -23.26
C PRO A 129 11.78 -17.93 -23.99
N ILE A 130 12.50 -18.84 -23.31
CA ILE A 130 13.59 -19.61 -23.90
C ILE A 130 12.97 -20.38 -25.07
N PRO A 131 13.38 -20.13 -26.33
CA PRO A 131 12.85 -20.90 -27.45
C PRO A 131 13.16 -22.38 -27.19
N PRO A 132 12.23 -23.31 -27.51
CA PRO A 132 12.46 -24.73 -27.31
C PRO A 132 13.73 -25.12 -28.06
N GLN A 133 14.80 -25.39 -27.32
CA GLN A 133 16.04 -25.86 -27.88
C GLN A 133 15.75 -27.19 -28.56
N SER A 134 15.75 -27.19 -29.89
CA SER A 134 15.74 -28.40 -30.67
C SER A 134 16.93 -29.23 -30.21
N ALA A 135 16.67 -30.44 -29.72
CA ALA A 135 17.68 -31.38 -29.27
C ALA A 135 18.80 -31.48 -30.32
N ARG A 136 19.94 -30.84 -30.03
CA ARG A 136 21.12 -30.94 -30.88
C ARG A 136 21.78 -32.26 -30.52
N GLU A 137 21.68 -33.21 -31.44
CA GLU A 137 22.32 -34.53 -31.36
C GLU A 137 23.81 -34.38 -31.03
N ILE A 138 24.25 -35.12 -30.02
CA ILE A 138 25.66 -35.24 -29.63
C ILE A 138 26.31 -36.27 -30.58
N PRO A 139 27.29 -35.92 -31.41
CA PRO A 139 28.09 -36.92 -32.09
C PRO A 139 29.20 -37.39 -31.14
N THR A 140 29.10 -38.65 -30.72
CA THR A 140 30.17 -39.39 -30.07
C THR A 140 31.37 -39.57 -31.00
N ARG A 141 32.57 -39.10 -30.63
CA ARG A 141 33.83 -39.76 -31.04
C ARG A 141 35.02 -39.43 -30.13
N ASN A 142 35.46 -40.47 -29.43
CA ASN A 142 36.80 -40.77 -28.87
C ASN A 142 37.94 -40.42 -29.87
N VAL A 143 39.21 -40.09 -29.55
CA VAL A 143 40.10 -40.22 -28.38
C VAL A 143 41.44 -39.50 -28.74
N LEU A 144 42.30 -39.23 -27.74
CA LEU A 144 43.79 -39.28 -27.74
C LEU A 144 44.57 -37.97 -27.41
N GLY A 145 45.13 -37.92 -26.20
CA GLY A 145 46.55 -37.57 -25.95
C GLY A 145 46.95 -36.11 -25.65
N SER A 146 47.13 -35.77 -24.37
CA SER A 146 48.33 -35.09 -23.79
C SER A 146 48.04 -34.52 -22.37
N PRO A 147 49.05 -34.40 -21.49
CA PRO A 147 48.87 -34.30 -20.03
C PRO A 147 48.70 -32.86 -19.52
N PRO A 148 48.11 -32.66 -18.31
CA PRO A 148 48.11 -31.35 -17.67
C PRO A 148 49.41 -31.09 -16.87
N PRO A 149 49.95 -29.86 -16.87
CA PRO A 149 51.09 -29.51 -16.02
C PRO A 149 50.68 -29.32 -14.55
N THR A 150 51.56 -29.78 -13.67
CA THR A 150 51.42 -29.86 -12.22
C THR A 150 51.87 -28.58 -11.50
N ARG A 151 51.04 -28.13 -10.54
CA ARG A 151 51.32 -27.42 -9.27
C ARG A 151 52.36 -26.28 -9.17
N SER A 152 51.94 -25.21 -8.48
CA SER A 152 52.71 -24.67 -7.34
C SER A 152 51.78 -24.24 -6.19
N ILE A 153 51.97 -24.87 -5.03
CA ILE A 153 51.36 -24.54 -3.73
C ILE A 153 52.41 -23.79 -2.91
N GLN A 154 51.99 -22.79 -2.12
CA GLN A 154 52.74 -22.34 -0.95
C GLN A 154 51.82 -22.14 0.28
N PRO A 155 52.35 -22.21 1.51
CA PRO A 155 51.68 -22.89 2.63
C PRO A 155 51.31 -22.02 3.85
N VAL A 156 50.28 -22.51 4.58
CA VAL A 156 50.13 -22.63 6.06
C VAL A 156 50.28 -21.41 6.98
N ARG A 157 49.20 -21.11 7.73
CA ARG A 157 49.22 -21.15 9.22
C ARG A 157 47.85 -21.48 9.82
N ARG A 158 47.79 -22.59 10.56
CA ARG A 158 46.67 -23.03 11.40
C ARG A 158 46.74 -22.34 12.77
N SER A 159 45.59 -22.19 13.42
CA SER A 159 45.52 -22.25 14.88
C SER A 159 44.48 -23.28 15.32
N ILE A 160 44.70 -23.82 16.52
CA ILE A 160 44.38 -25.15 17.00
C ILE A 160 43.07 -25.16 17.82
N ILE A 161 42.29 -26.24 17.70
CA ILE A 161 41.18 -26.63 18.58
C ILE A 161 41.73 -27.49 19.73
N PRO A 162 41.04 -27.53 20.89
CA PRO A 162 40.54 -28.83 21.35
C PRO A 162 39.11 -28.73 21.90
N ASN A 163 38.31 -29.77 22.11
CA ASN A 163 38.06 -31.13 21.59
C ASN A 163 36.88 -31.65 22.45
N GLN A 164 36.34 -32.83 22.12
CA GLN A 164 35.30 -33.64 22.80
C GLN A 164 33.87 -33.40 22.25
N GLY A 165 33.16 -34.40 21.73
CA GLY A 165 33.40 -35.83 21.59
C GLY A 165 32.29 -36.44 20.72
N SER A 166 32.62 -37.50 20.00
CA SER A 166 31.77 -38.20 19.04
C SER A 166 31.08 -39.41 19.67
N VAL A 167 29.83 -39.67 19.26
CA VAL A 167 29.29 -41.05 19.13
C VAL A 167 28.42 -41.09 17.88
N SER A 168 28.71 -42.03 16.98
CA SER A 168 27.93 -42.37 15.79
C SER A 168 27.27 -43.74 15.98
N THR A 169 26.00 -43.85 15.61
CA THR A 169 25.29 -45.10 15.27
C THR A 169 24.27 -44.73 14.19
N ARG A 170 24.60 -44.96 12.91
CA ARG A 170 24.39 -46.17 12.09
C ARG A 170 22.98 -46.22 11.49
N LEU A 171 23.00 -46.20 10.15
CA LEU A 171 21.92 -46.23 9.17
C LEU A 171 20.92 -47.37 9.37
N GLN A 172 19.64 -47.09 9.11
CA GLN A 172 18.74 -47.99 8.39
C GLN A 172 17.89 -47.20 7.40
N ARG A 173 17.97 -47.65 6.15
CA ARG A 173 17.24 -47.23 4.96
C ARG A 173 16.08 -48.21 4.82
N GLU A 174 14.86 -47.71 4.72
CA GLU A 174 13.74 -48.45 4.13
C GLU A 174 13.07 -47.57 3.06
N ASP A 175 13.16 -48.06 1.83
CA ASP A 175 12.44 -47.60 0.65
C ASP A 175 11.01 -48.12 0.69
N VAL A 176 10.00 -47.23 0.71
CA VAL A 176 8.64 -47.57 0.26
C VAL A 176 7.99 -46.38 -0.45
N ALA A 177 7.86 -46.54 -1.76
CA ALA A 177 6.80 -46.08 -2.67
C ALA A 177 6.41 -44.60 -2.73
N GLN A 178 6.64 -44.06 -3.93
CA GLN A 178 6.06 -42.87 -4.53
C GLN A 178 4.54 -42.74 -4.31
N ARG A 179 4.12 -41.60 -3.74
CA ARG A 179 2.89 -40.90 -4.15
C ARG A 179 3.24 -39.45 -4.42
N SER A 180 3.59 -39.19 -5.67
CA SER A 180 3.64 -37.84 -6.24
C SER A 180 2.23 -37.26 -6.24
N HIS A 181 1.89 -36.48 -5.23
CA HIS A 181 0.85 -35.48 -5.37
C HIS A 181 1.46 -34.30 -6.14
N PRO A 182 0.94 -33.95 -7.32
CA PRO A 182 1.37 -32.74 -7.97
C PRO A 182 0.94 -31.58 -7.08
N ILE A 183 1.90 -30.82 -6.58
CA ILE A 183 1.63 -29.45 -6.13
C ILE A 183 1.31 -28.71 -7.41
N ALA A 184 0.05 -28.81 -7.82
CA ALA A 184 -0.52 -27.92 -8.80
C ALA A 184 -0.40 -26.52 -8.20
N GLU A 185 0.49 -25.73 -8.80
CA GLU A 185 0.40 -24.29 -8.78
C GLU A 185 -1.07 -23.94 -8.97
N THR A 186 -1.70 -23.44 -7.91
CA THR A 186 -3.05 -22.87 -8.02
C THR A 186 -2.88 -21.48 -8.62
N THR A 187 -2.49 -21.49 -9.89
CA THR A 187 -2.46 -20.36 -10.80
C THR A 187 -3.90 -20.16 -11.26
N ALA A 188 -4.70 -19.45 -10.47
CA ALA A 188 -6.07 -19.14 -10.87
C ALA A 188 -6.53 -17.78 -10.33
N LEU A 189 -6.54 -16.80 -11.25
CA LEU A 189 -7.54 -15.73 -11.37
C LEU A 189 -7.54 -14.64 -10.28
N SER A 190 -6.47 -13.86 -10.27
CA SER A 190 -6.55 -12.43 -9.94
C SER A 190 -5.69 -11.74 -10.99
N GLU A 191 -6.29 -11.08 -11.97
CA GLU A 191 -5.56 -10.28 -12.95
C GLU A 191 -4.92 -9.08 -12.24
N ASN A 192 -3.80 -9.32 -11.55
CA ASN A 192 -2.97 -8.24 -11.02
C ASN A 192 -2.44 -7.48 -12.23
N ILE A 193 -2.93 -6.25 -12.41
CA ILE A 193 -2.59 -5.44 -13.56
C ILE A 193 -1.19 -4.90 -13.32
N LYS A 194 -0.23 -5.27 -14.17
CA LYS A 194 1.19 -4.98 -13.96
C LYS A 194 1.66 -3.81 -14.80
N LEU A 195 2.23 -2.79 -14.18
CA LEU A 195 2.94 -1.72 -14.88
C LEU A 195 4.26 -2.28 -15.40
N SER A 196 4.46 -2.21 -16.72
CA SER A 196 5.67 -2.71 -17.39
C SER A 196 6.57 -1.59 -17.92
N SER A 197 6.21 -0.33 -17.65
CA SER A 197 6.86 0.86 -18.20
C SER A 197 6.75 2.03 -17.22
N THR A 198 7.78 2.87 -17.19
CA THR A 198 7.82 4.13 -16.42
C THR A 198 7.11 5.28 -17.14
N ASN A 199 6.56 5.05 -18.34
CA ASN A 199 5.80 6.03 -19.08
C ASN A 199 4.49 6.38 -18.36
N LEU A 200 4.31 7.67 -18.04
CA LEU A 200 3.15 8.13 -17.26
C LEU A 200 1.83 8.02 -18.02
N GLN A 201 1.82 8.15 -19.35
CA GLN A 201 0.61 7.99 -20.17
C GLN A 201 0.14 6.55 -20.19
N GLN A 202 1.08 5.59 -20.31
CA GLN A 202 0.75 4.17 -20.19
C GLN A 202 0.25 3.82 -18.80
N THR A 203 0.88 4.39 -17.77
CA THR A 203 0.45 4.24 -16.37
C THR A 203 -0.97 4.77 -16.17
N GLN A 204 -1.27 5.97 -16.70
CA GLN A 204 -2.61 6.57 -16.68
C GLN A 204 -3.64 5.63 -17.31
N ASN A 205 -3.42 5.24 -18.56
CA ASN A 205 -4.36 4.40 -19.33
C ASN A 205 -4.64 3.07 -18.64
N LEU A 206 -3.61 2.48 -18.01
CA LEU A 206 -3.73 1.20 -17.33
C LEU A 206 -4.50 1.33 -16.00
N ILE A 207 -4.27 2.39 -15.24
CA ILE A 207 -5.05 2.67 -14.02
C ILE A 207 -6.49 3.02 -14.39
N THR A 208 -6.72 3.84 -15.42
CA THR A 208 -8.07 4.13 -15.95
C THR A 208 -8.78 2.85 -16.38
N LYS A 209 -8.10 1.95 -17.09
CA LYS A 209 -8.66 0.64 -17.44
C LYS A 209 -9.03 -0.20 -16.20
N ALA A 210 -8.24 -0.11 -15.12
CA ALA A 210 -8.56 -0.76 -13.85
C ALA A 210 -9.84 -0.18 -13.23
N ILE A 211 -9.97 1.14 -13.23
CA ILE A 211 -11.18 1.86 -12.76
C ILE A 211 -12.40 1.48 -13.61
N ASP A 212 -12.23 1.40 -14.94
CA ASP A 212 -13.31 1.06 -15.87
C ASP A 212 -13.76 -0.40 -15.81
N SER A 213 -12.92 -1.29 -15.27
CA SER A 213 -13.25 -2.71 -15.10
C SER A 213 -14.42 -2.96 -14.13
N PHE A 214 -14.73 -1.98 -13.26
CA PHE A 214 -15.84 -2.05 -12.33
C PHE A 214 -17.19 -1.71 -12.97
N PRO A 215 -18.30 -2.30 -12.46
CA PRO A 215 -19.65 -1.94 -12.89
C PRO A 215 -19.91 -0.43 -12.80
N ALA A 216 -20.74 0.10 -13.70
CA ALA A 216 -21.07 1.54 -13.73
C ALA A 216 -21.83 2.03 -12.49
N THR A 217 -22.39 1.12 -11.69
CA THR A 217 -23.09 1.44 -10.44
C THR A 217 -22.16 1.64 -9.25
N MET A 218 -20.87 1.28 -9.38
CA MET A 218 -19.91 1.37 -8.30
C MET A 218 -19.07 2.64 -8.41
N ASN A 219 -18.90 3.27 -7.26
CA ASN A 219 -17.90 4.31 -7.06
C ASN A 219 -16.56 3.67 -6.71
N VAL A 220 -15.46 4.38 -6.96
CA VAL A 220 -14.10 3.89 -6.73
C VAL A 220 -13.37 4.79 -5.73
N LEU A 221 -12.86 4.17 -4.67
CA LEU A 221 -11.80 4.75 -3.85
C LEU A 221 -10.46 4.43 -4.51
N LEU A 222 -9.76 5.45 -4.99
CA LEU A 222 -8.45 5.31 -5.59
C LEU A 222 -7.38 5.46 -4.51
N ILE A 223 -6.47 4.49 -4.38
CA ILE A 223 -5.34 4.56 -3.45
C ILE A 223 -4.04 4.51 -4.25
N LEU A 224 -3.23 5.56 -4.13
CA LEU A 224 -1.93 5.69 -4.76
C LEU A 224 -0.84 5.61 -3.68
N ASP A 225 -0.10 4.50 -3.66
CA ASP A 225 0.90 4.20 -2.66
C ASP A 225 2.34 4.36 -3.17
N ALA A 226 3.02 5.39 -2.65
CA ALA A 226 4.37 5.80 -3.03
C ALA A 226 4.60 6.16 -4.52
N PRO A 227 3.70 6.92 -5.21
CA PRO A 227 3.93 7.34 -6.59
C PRO A 227 5.13 8.30 -6.74
N ASP A 228 5.58 8.94 -5.66
CA ASP A 228 6.81 9.75 -5.61
C ASP A 228 8.07 8.97 -6.00
N LEU A 229 8.07 7.63 -5.86
CA LEU A 229 9.16 6.80 -6.39
C LEU A 229 9.35 6.95 -7.90
N LEU A 230 8.29 7.26 -8.66
CA LEU A 230 8.41 7.50 -10.10
C LEU A 230 9.37 8.66 -10.41
N LEU A 231 9.49 9.65 -9.53
CA LEU A 231 10.44 10.77 -9.70
C LEU A 231 11.89 10.27 -9.71
N ALA A 232 12.20 9.26 -8.90
CA ALA A 232 13.53 8.64 -8.85
C ALA A 232 13.78 7.70 -10.05
N LEU A 233 12.73 7.12 -10.63
CA LEU A 233 12.83 6.25 -11.80
C LEU A 233 12.98 6.99 -13.12
N GLN A 234 12.93 8.33 -13.09
CA GLN A 234 12.95 9.20 -14.25
C GLN A 234 11.88 8.78 -15.26
N PRO A 235 10.62 9.22 -15.09
CA PRO A 235 9.58 8.83 -16.03
C PRO A 235 9.96 9.30 -17.43
N ASP A 236 9.68 8.48 -18.44
CA ASP A 236 9.90 8.84 -19.85
C ASP A 236 8.93 9.97 -20.23
N CYS A 237 9.27 11.20 -19.85
CA CYS A 237 8.54 12.40 -20.21
C CYS A 237 8.97 12.79 -21.62
N THR A 238 8.05 12.65 -22.58
CA THR A 238 8.26 13.06 -23.97
C THR A 238 8.41 14.57 -24.14
N ASP A 239 7.93 15.35 -23.15
CA ASP A 239 8.02 16.81 -23.13
C ASP A 239 9.19 17.29 -22.26
N LEU A 240 10.30 17.63 -22.92
CA LEU A 240 11.54 18.15 -22.33
C LEU A 240 11.37 19.48 -21.55
N SER A 241 10.19 20.10 -21.61
CA SER A 241 9.88 21.37 -20.96
C SER A 241 9.15 21.23 -19.62
N SER A 242 8.60 20.05 -19.31
CA SER A 242 7.81 19.82 -18.09
C SER A 242 8.63 19.14 -17.00
N SER A 243 8.59 19.69 -15.80
CA SER A 243 9.20 19.11 -14.60
C SER A 243 8.47 17.81 -14.22
N ALA A 244 9.21 16.80 -13.75
CA ALA A 244 8.67 15.47 -13.46
C ALA A 244 7.55 15.50 -12.40
N SER A 245 7.69 16.34 -11.38
CA SER A 245 6.66 16.59 -10.36
C SER A 245 5.38 17.19 -10.96
N THR A 246 5.51 18.04 -11.98
CA THR A 246 4.35 18.59 -12.71
C THR A 246 3.64 17.50 -13.50
N SER A 247 4.39 16.65 -14.23
CA SER A 247 3.81 15.54 -14.98
C SER A 247 3.10 14.54 -14.06
N LEU A 248 3.68 14.23 -12.90
CA LEU A 248 3.07 13.35 -11.89
C LEU A 248 1.84 13.98 -11.24
N SER A 249 1.86 15.30 -11.01
CA SER A 249 0.68 16.05 -10.56
C SER A 249 -0.46 16.02 -11.57
N SER A 250 -0.14 16.14 -12.86
CA SER A 250 -1.10 16.01 -13.97
C SER A 250 -1.69 14.59 -14.05
N LEU A 251 -0.88 13.54 -13.89
CA LEU A 251 -1.36 12.16 -13.80
C LEU A 251 -2.37 12.00 -12.66
N LYS A 252 -2.00 12.43 -11.44
CA LYS A 252 -2.89 12.39 -10.26
C LYS A 252 -4.20 13.12 -10.54
N PHE A 253 -4.12 14.33 -11.09
CA PHE A 253 -5.30 15.13 -11.40
C PHE A 253 -6.20 14.45 -12.43
N SER A 254 -5.63 13.89 -13.50
CA SER A 254 -6.40 13.17 -14.52
C SER A 254 -7.09 11.92 -13.97
N LEU A 255 -6.46 11.19 -13.05
CA LEU A 255 -7.07 10.03 -12.41
C LEU A 255 -8.21 10.43 -11.47
N ARG A 256 -8.04 11.55 -10.74
CA ARG A 256 -9.08 12.09 -9.85
C ARG A 256 -10.32 12.58 -10.57
N LEU A 257 -10.16 13.15 -11.77
CA LEU A 257 -11.29 13.63 -12.57
C LEU A 257 -12.10 12.51 -13.25
N HIS A 258 -11.70 11.25 -13.08
CA HIS A 258 -12.43 10.14 -13.64
C HIS A 258 -13.81 10.00 -13.00
N GLU A 259 -14.87 9.85 -13.81
CA GLU A 259 -16.27 9.91 -13.35
C GLU A 259 -16.63 8.93 -12.21
N LYS A 260 -15.95 7.79 -12.15
CA LYS A 260 -16.15 6.77 -11.12
C LYS A 260 -15.34 7.02 -9.84
N VAL A 261 -14.32 7.87 -9.87
CA VAL A 261 -13.43 8.07 -8.72
C VAL A 261 -14.11 9.00 -7.73
N HIS A 262 -14.53 8.44 -6.60
CA HIS A 262 -15.24 9.16 -5.54
C HIS A 262 -14.28 9.90 -4.60
N SER A 263 -13.14 9.29 -4.27
CA SER A 263 -12.13 9.90 -3.42
C SER A 263 -10.78 9.29 -3.75
N THR A 264 -9.70 10.03 -3.50
CA THR A 264 -8.33 9.58 -3.72
C THR A 264 -7.52 9.68 -2.44
N ILE A 265 -6.85 8.59 -2.07
CA ILE A 265 -5.88 8.53 -1.00
C ILE A 265 -4.49 8.49 -1.63
N LEU A 266 -3.63 9.41 -1.22
CA LEU A 266 -2.27 9.51 -1.70
C LEU A 266 -1.33 9.28 -0.52
N ASN A 267 -0.51 8.23 -0.54
CA ASN A 267 0.45 7.92 0.51
C ASN A 267 1.88 8.24 0.06
N LEU A 268 2.52 9.22 0.69
CA LEU A 268 3.86 9.73 0.33
C LEU A 268 4.82 9.67 1.52
N SER A 269 6.12 9.54 1.24
CA SER A 269 7.16 9.76 2.26
C SER A 269 7.43 11.25 2.43
N ALA A 270 7.59 11.68 3.69
CA ALA A 270 7.99 13.03 4.08
C ALA A 270 9.48 13.14 4.45
N ASP A 271 10.27 12.07 4.27
CA ASP A 271 11.69 12.03 4.67
C ASP A 271 12.57 13.04 3.93
N ILE A 272 12.19 13.40 2.70
CA ILE A 272 12.95 14.31 1.83
C ILE A 272 12.83 15.77 2.30
N ASN A 273 11.86 16.08 3.18
CA ASN A 273 11.63 17.43 3.71
C ASN A 273 12.33 17.65 5.06
N ALA A 274 13.65 17.47 5.10
CA ALA A 274 14.43 17.80 6.28
C ALA A 274 14.24 19.30 6.61
N PRO A 275 13.86 19.68 7.85
CA PRO A 275 13.69 21.08 8.19
C PRO A 275 15.01 21.82 8.02
N SER A 276 14.96 23.10 7.62
CA SER A 276 16.18 23.90 7.33
C SER A 276 17.17 23.94 8.49
N SER A 277 16.73 23.71 9.72
CA SER A 277 17.58 23.61 10.93
C SER A 277 18.47 22.38 10.97
N THR A 278 18.14 21.33 10.22
CA THR A 278 18.89 20.06 10.16
C THR A 278 19.81 19.96 8.95
N LEU A 279 19.68 20.90 8.00
CA LEU A 279 20.52 20.94 6.81
C LEU A 279 21.87 21.61 7.12
N PRO A 280 22.98 21.18 6.49
CA PRO A 280 24.27 21.82 6.62
C PRO A 280 24.23 23.30 6.19
N PRO A 281 25.07 24.18 6.78
CA PRO A 281 25.23 25.53 6.27
C PRO A 281 25.69 25.49 4.80
N ASN A 282 24.98 26.22 3.92
CA ASN A 282 25.14 26.22 2.45
C ASN A 282 24.60 24.98 1.71
N HIS A 283 23.63 24.25 2.27
CA HIS A 283 22.94 23.20 1.55
C HIS A 283 22.30 23.71 0.24
N THR A 284 22.66 23.10 -0.88
CA THR A 284 22.03 23.35 -2.18
C THR A 284 21.19 22.12 -2.52
N PRO A 285 19.85 22.25 -2.63
CA PRO A 285 18.99 21.11 -2.88
C PRO A 285 19.31 20.50 -4.25
N SER A 286 19.42 19.19 -4.28
CA SER A 286 19.52 18.41 -5.51
C SER A 286 18.23 18.54 -6.33
N PRO A 287 18.28 18.23 -7.64
CA PRO A 287 17.08 18.20 -8.47
C PRO A 287 16.03 17.23 -7.93
N MET A 288 16.44 16.06 -7.43
CA MET A 288 15.53 15.07 -6.86
C MET A 288 14.84 15.56 -5.59
N GLU A 289 15.57 16.25 -4.70
CA GLU A 289 14.98 16.88 -3.51
C GLU A 289 13.97 17.97 -3.91
N THR A 290 14.35 18.82 -4.87
CA THR A 290 13.47 19.89 -5.38
C THR A 290 12.18 19.32 -5.97
N GLU A 291 12.28 18.30 -6.83
CA GLU A 291 11.13 17.66 -7.49
C GLU A 291 10.23 16.91 -6.48
N SER A 292 10.83 16.16 -5.56
CA SER A 292 10.07 15.41 -4.54
C SER A 292 9.36 16.36 -3.58
N GLN A 293 10.03 17.42 -3.15
CA GLN A 293 9.45 18.47 -2.31
C GLN A 293 8.33 19.22 -3.05
N ALA A 294 8.53 19.56 -4.33
CA ALA A 294 7.52 20.22 -5.14
C ALA A 294 6.26 19.36 -5.27
N PHE A 295 6.42 18.05 -5.53
CA PHE A 295 5.29 17.13 -5.62
C PHE A 295 4.55 16.98 -4.27
N LEU A 296 5.28 16.76 -3.17
CA LEU A 296 4.68 16.58 -1.84
C LEU A 296 3.98 17.85 -1.34
N ILE A 297 4.61 19.01 -1.46
CA ILE A 297 3.99 20.30 -1.04
C ILE A 297 2.80 20.62 -1.94
N GLY A 298 2.91 20.41 -3.25
CA GLY A 298 1.79 20.58 -4.18
C GLY A 298 0.63 19.64 -3.86
N ALA A 299 0.92 18.39 -3.49
CA ALA A 299 -0.08 17.44 -3.03
C ALA A 299 -0.74 17.88 -1.71
N ALA A 300 0.04 18.39 -0.75
CA ALA A 300 -0.47 18.89 0.52
C ALA A 300 -1.41 20.10 0.32
N HIS A 301 -1.02 21.06 -0.53
CA HIS A 301 -1.87 22.22 -0.85
C HIS A 301 -3.18 21.82 -1.55
N GLN A 302 -3.18 20.73 -2.31
CA GLN A 302 -4.38 20.23 -3.00
C GLN A 302 -5.22 19.27 -2.16
N ALA A 303 -4.69 18.76 -1.05
CA ALA A 303 -5.38 17.80 -0.20
C ALA A 303 -6.45 18.50 0.63
N ASP A 304 -7.60 17.86 0.82
CA ASP A 304 -8.66 18.31 1.72
C ASP A 304 -8.35 17.90 3.17
N LEU A 305 -7.67 16.76 3.33
CA LEU A 305 -7.22 16.21 4.61
C LEU A 305 -5.78 15.73 4.49
N ILE A 306 -4.97 16.08 5.49
CA ILE A 306 -3.62 15.58 5.65
C ILE A 306 -3.56 14.79 6.95
N ILE A 307 -3.15 13.53 6.88
CA ILE A 307 -2.88 12.69 8.03
C ILE A 307 -1.40 12.31 8.02
N GLY A 308 -0.62 12.90 8.91
CA GLY A 308 0.82 12.65 9.02
C GLY A 308 1.19 11.74 10.17
N CYS A 309 1.93 10.66 9.88
CA CYS A 309 2.54 9.81 10.89
C CYS A 309 3.97 10.31 11.17
N ARG A 310 4.29 10.58 12.45
CA ARG A 310 5.62 10.99 12.90
C ARG A 310 6.10 10.13 14.07
N GLY A 311 7.42 9.92 14.13
CA GLY A 311 8.04 9.32 15.29
C GLY A 311 7.92 10.22 16.53
N LEU A 312 8.13 9.65 17.70
CA LEU A 312 8.20 10.44 18.94
C LEU A 312 9.52 11.21 18.99
N ASP A 313 9.47 12.50 19.34
CA ASP A 313 10.66 13.33 19.49
C ASP A 313 11.62 12.82 20.59
N THR A 314 11.09 12.08 21.56
CA THR A 314 11.85 11.46 22.66
C THR A 314 12.54 10.15 22.27
N GLY A 315 12.35 9.67 21.04
CA GLY A 315 12.74 8.33 20.60
C GLY A 315 11.66 7.26 20.83
N GLY A 316 11.92 6.04 20.36
CA GLY A 316 10.94 4.95 20.37
C GLY A 316 10.49 4.51 21.77
N ALA A 317 9.21 4.17 21.89
CA ALA A 317 8.58 3.63 23.10
C ALA A 317 7.97 2.24 22.82
N GLY A 318 7.80 1.41 23.85
CA GLY A 318 7.24 0.05 23.69
C GLY A 318 5.72 0.02 23.57
N ASP A 319 5.06 1.07 24.03
CA ASP A 319 3.60 1.23 24.14
C ASP A 319 3.03 2.29 23.18
N VAL A 320 3.89 3.02 22.46
CA VAL A 320 3.49 4.04 21.49
C VAL A 320 4.35 3.92 20.24
N SER A 321 3.71 3.78 19.09
CA SER A 321 4.39 3.72 17.79
C SER A 321 4.77 5.11 17.28
N GLY A 322 3.94 6.12 17.53
CA GLY A 322 4.18 7.48 17.08
C GLY A 322 3.03 8.44 17.33
N VAL A 323 3.14 9.61 16.70
CA VAL A 323 2.14 10.68 16.71
C VAL A 323 1.45 10.74 15.34
N LEU A 324 0.14 10.90 15.36
CA LEU A 324 -0.68 11.17 14.20
C LEU A 324 -1.12 12.64 14.25
N ARG A 325 -0.79 13.41 13.22
CA ARG A 325 -1.28 14.78 13.05
C ARG A 325 -2.31 14.84 11.94
N ILE A 326 -3.50 15.32 12.27
CA ILE A 326 -4.61 15.52 11.33
C ILE A 326 -4.74 17.02 11.08
N THR A 327 -4.72 17.42 9.81
CA THR A 327 -4.82 18.82 9.38
C THR A 327 -5.82 18.90 8.23
N THR A 328 -6.71 19.89 8.27
CA THR A 328 -7.78 20.06 7.30
C THR A 328 -7.55 21.31 6.49
N ASN A 329 -7.63 21.23 5.16
CA ASN A 329 -7.39 22.38 4.29
C ASN A 329 -8.67 23.17 4.00
N ASN A 330 -9.84 22.58 4.26
CA ASN A 330 -11.10 23.31 4.27
C ASN A 330 -11.15 24.15 5.54
N GLY A 331 -10.80 25.43 5.41
CA GLY A 331 -10.83 26.43 6.46
C GLY A 331 -12.20 26.51 7.14
N SER A 332 -12.38 25.67 8.16
CA SER A 332 -13.03 26.13 9.38
C SER A 332 -11.98 26.97 10.08
N GLU A 333 -11.90 28.26 9.73
CA GLU A 333 -11.48 29.25 10.72
C GLU A 333 -12.39 29.02 11.93
N ALA A 334 -11.91 28.23 12.89
CA ALA A 334 -12.39 28.28 14.24
C ALA A 334 -11.94 29.65 14.78
N THR A 335 -12.59 30.71 14.30
CA THR A 335 -12.70 31.94 15.06
C THR A 335 -13.27 31.50 16.40
N ALA A 336 -12.46 31.63 17.44
CA ALA A 336 -12.73 31.21 18.81
C ALA A 336 -13.84 32.05 19.49
N ASP A 337 -14.82 32.51 18.72
CA ASP A 337 -15.88 33.41 19.13
C ASP A 337 -17.18 33.02 18.43
N VAL A 338 -17.92 32.02 18.95
CA VAL A 338 -19.40 32.00 19.07
C VAL A 338 -19.75 30.81 19.98
N GLU A 339 -19.94 31.09 21.26
CA GLU A 339 -20.81 30.27 22.10
C GLU A 339 -22.22 30.25 21.48
N HIS A 340 -22.83 29.06 21.39
CA HIS A 340 -24.22 28.81 20.98
C HIS A 340 -24.49 28.71 19.47
N SER A 341 -24.08 27.60 18.85
CA SER A 341 -24.96 26.94 17.88
C SER A 341 -24.80 25.42 17.94
N ASN A 342 -25.85 24.73 18.39
CA ASN A 342 -26.03 23.31 18.16
C ASN A 342 -26.27 23.11 16.65
N SER A 343 -25.20 22.95 15.88
CA SER A 343 -25.26 22.29 14.58
C SER A 343 -24.66 20.89 14.74
N PRO A 344 -25.25 19.84 14.14
CA PRO A 344 -24.61 18.52 14.11
C PRO A 344 -23.47 18.58 13.09
N GLN A 345 -22.31 19.09 13.52
CA GLN A 345 -21.22 19.50 12.64
C GLN A 345 -20.29 18.30 12.35
N GLY A 346 -20.69 17.46 11.41
CA GLY A 346 -19.94 16.29 10.92
C GLY A 346 -18.76 16.62 10.00
N GLY A 347 -17.99 17.65 10.33
CA GLY A 347 -16.79 18.05 9.60
C GLY A 347 -15.53 17.38 10.17
N TRP A 348 -14.48 17.26 9.35
CA TRP A 348 -13.17 16.86 9.84
C TRP A 348 -12.62 17.93 10.79
N SER A 349 -12.07 17.49 11.93
CA SER A 349 -11.43 18.37 12.90
C SER A 349 -9.91 18.17 12.92
N GLU A 350 -9.16 19.23 13.17
CA GLU A 350 -7.71 19.14 13.34
C GLU A 350 -7.37 18.58 14.72
N GLN A 351 -6.49 17.58 14.76
CA GLN A 351 -6.15 16.88 16.00
C GLN A 351 -4.73 16.33 15.97
N GLU A 352 -4.13 16.19 17.16
CA GLU A 352 -2.89 15.45 17.36
C GLU A 352 -3.17 14.27 18.29
N LEU A 353 -2.88 13.06 17.81
CA LEU A 353 -3.22 11.81 18.48
C LEU A 353 -1.97 10.95 18.65
N LEU A 354 -1.95 10.12 19.69
CA LEU A 354 -0.98 9.05 19.83
C LEU A 354 -1.55 7.78 19.19
N TYR A 355 -0.67 6.95 18.65
CA TYR A 355 -1.09 5.66 18.13
C TYR A 355 -0.10 4.54 18.44
N LEU A 356 -0.63 3.32 18.53
CA LEU A 356 0.13 2.08 18.66
C LEU A 356 -0.37 1.07 17.63
N VAL A 357 0.53 0.61 16.76
CA VAL A 357 0.29 -0.52 15.86
C VAL A 357 1.08 -1.71 16.35
N ARG A 358 0.40 -2.83 16.59
CA ARG A 358 1.04 -4.08 17.00
C ARG A 358 1.28 -4.99 15.80
N ASN A 359 2.12 -6.00 16.01
CA ASN A 359 2.49 -6.98 14.99
C ASN A 359 1.29 -7.80 14.46
N ASP A 360 0.22 -7.92 15.24
CA ASP A 360 -1.04 -8.54 14.83
C ASP A 360 -1.92 -7.64 13.94
N GLY A 361 -1.43 -6.44 13.59
CA GLY A 361 -2.17 -5.46 12.80
C GLY A 361 -3.26 -4.71 13.58
N THR A 362 -3.38 -4.94 14.90
CA THR A 362 -4.25 -4.11 15.74
C THR A 362 -3.68 -2.71 15.87
N ALA A 363 -4.55 -1.70 15.76
CA ALA A 363 -4.17 -0.30 15.91
C ALA A 363 -5.04 0.33 17.00
N LYS A 364 -4.41 1.07 17.91
CA LYS A 364 -5.06 1.91 18.91
C LYS A 364 -4.68 3.36 18.66
N VAL A 365 -5.61 4.28 18.90
CA VAL A 365 -5.42 5.73 18.75
C VAL A 365 -6.12 6.42 19.92
N TRP A 366 -5.46 7.39 20.53
CA TRP A 366 -5.97 8.16 21.68
C TRP A 366 -5.38 9.57 21.72
N GLU A 367 -6.03 10.49 22.44
CA GLU A 367 -5.54 11.86 22.62
C GLU A 367 -4.35 11.88 23.59
N ARG A 368 -3.45 12.86 23.42
CA ARG A 368 -2.32 13.04 24.34
C ARG A 368 -2.83 13.44 25.73
N GLY A 369 -2.63 12.57 26.72
CA GLY A 369 -3.12 12.76 28.09
C GLY A 369 -4.46 12.09 28.39
N GLY A 370 -5.06 11.40 27.42
CA GLY A 370 -6.18 10.48 27.65
C GLY A 370 -5.70 9.08 28.01
N ASP A 371 -6.48 8.35 28.80
CA ASP A 371 -6.20 6.94 29.15
C ASP A 371 -6.30 6.03 27.90
N SER A 372 -5.31 5.15 27.72
CA SER A 372 -5.03 4.31 26.53
C SER A 372 -5.74 2.95 26.44
#